data_AF-A0A965F1I0-F1
#
_entry.id   AF-A0A965F1I0-F1
#
_cell.length_a   1.000
_cell.length_b   1.000
_cell.length_c   1.000
_cell.angle_alpha   90.00
_cell.angle_beta   90.00
_cell.angle_gamma   90.00
#
_symmetry.space_group_name_H-M   'P 1'
#
loop_
_entity.id
_entity.type
_entity.pdbx_description
1 polymer ?
#
loop_
_entity_poly.entity_id
_entity_poly.type
_entity_poly.pdbx_seq_one_letter_code
_entity_poly.pdbx_strand_id
1 'polypeptide(L)'
;MEFPIFVIPLFVLFLIWYLTFSATRLDRLHQRVETSWANLDAILQRRASLALELTHFPETDPAANLLLTSAAHHARAADISVRSEAESALTTALILLRQEGWLVEKYPEIFEELDQLTERLRVGIALHLEAVSAARARRTKPIYRVFRLAGKAPLPVKYAFEDES
;
A
#
# COMPACT_ATOMS: atom_id res chain seq x y z
N MET A 1 19.55 -34.58 45.08
CA MET A 1 19.42 -34.19 43.67
C MET A 1 18.75 -32.82 43.64
N GLU A 2 19.52 -31.76 43.85
CA GLU A 2 19.05 -30.37 43.87
C GLU A 2 19.28 -29.74 42.48
N PHE A 3 18.59 -30.24 41.45
CA PHE A 3 18.52 -29.52 40.17
C PHE A 3 17.39 -28.48 40.25
N PRO A 4 17.55 -27.29 39.65
CA PRO A 4 17.77 -26.10 40.47
C PRO A 4 16.50 -25.24 40.51
N ILE A 5 16.04 -24.89 41.71
CA ILE A 5 14.94 -23.93 41.93
C ILE A 5 15.20 -22.61 41.17
N PHE A 6 16.46 -22.26 40.94
CA PHE A 6 16.87 -21.07 40.18
C PHE A 6 16.79 -21.19 38.65
N VAL A 7 16.71 -22.40 38.09
CA VAL A 7 16.63 -22.59 36.62
C VAL A 7 15.27 -22.16 36.08
N ILE A 8 14.20 -22.44 36.80
CA ILE A 8 12.84 -22.04 36.40
C ILE A 8 12.71 -20.50 36.31
N PRO A 9 13.02 -19.71 37.35
CA PRO A 9 12.93 -18.25 37.27
C PRO A 9 13.92 -17.66 36.27
N LEU A 10 15.14 -18.23 36.13
CA LEU A 10 16.09 -17.80 35.11
C LEU A 10 15.55 -18.03 33.69
N PHE A 11 14.94 -19.19 33.45
CA PHE A 11 14.31 -19.52 32.17
C PHE A 11 13.11 -18.60 31.87
N VAL A 12 12.26 -18.34 32.87
CA VAL A 12 11.13 -17.41 32.73
C VAL A 12 11.61 -15.98 32.43
N LEU A 13 12.66 -15.52 33.11
CA LEU A 13 13.22 -14.19 32.88
C LEU A 13 13.84 -14.07 31.49
N PHE A 14 14.56 -15.09 31.04
CA PHE A 14 15.08 -15.18 29.67
C PHE A 14 13.95 -15.17 28.64
N LEU A 15 12.85 -15.88 28.92
CA LEU A 15 11.68 -15.92 28.05
C LEU A 15 11.01 -14.54 27.95
N ILE A 16 10.77 -13.85 29.07
CA ILE A 16 10.19 -12.51 29.09
C ILE A 16 11.07 -11.51 28.33
N TRP A 17 12.38 -11.56 28.56
CA TRP A 17 13.34 -10.71 27.83
C TRP A 17 13.29 -10.99 26.33
N TYR A 18 13.32 -12.26 25.94
CA TYR A 18 13.25 -12.66 24.53
C TYR A 18 11.94 -12.19 23.87
N LEU A 19 10.79 -12.37 24.52
CA LEU A 19 9.49 -11.93 24.00
C LEU A 19 9.43 -10.40 23.86
N THR A 20 9.99 -9.66 24.81
CA THR A 20 10.07 -8.19 24.77
C THR A 20 10.94 -7.70 23.60
N PHE A 21 12.11 -8.30 23.42
CA PHE A 21 12.99 -8.02 22.27
C PHE A 21 12.33 -8.40 20.93
N SER A 22 11.58 -9.50 20.92
CA SER A 22 10.87 -10.00 19.76
C SER A 22 9.71 -9.07 19.34
N ALA A 23 8.98 -8.53 20.31
CA ALA A 23 7.87 -7.59 20.10
C ALA A 23 8.37 -6.24 19.56
N THR A 24 9.41 -5.65 20.15
CA THR A 24 10.01 -4.40 19.67
C THR A 24 10.54 -4.51 18.23
N ARG A 25 11.01 -5.69 17.83
CA ARG A 25 11.47 -5.94 16.46
C ARG A 25 10.34 -6.09 15.44
N LEU A 26 9.15 -6.51 15.89
CA LEU A 26 7.94 -6.59 15.06
C LEU A 26 7.31 -5.20 14.91
N ASP A 27 7.31 -4.42 15.98
CA ASP A 27 6.84 -3.03 16.01
C ASP A 27 7.55 -2.15 14.97
N ARG A 28 8.89 -2.24 14.90
CA ARG A 28 9.68 -1.53 13.86
C ARG A 28 9.28 -1.91 12.43
N LEU A 29 8.84 -3.14 12.19
CA LEU A 29 8.39 -3.56 10.86
C LEU A 29 6.99 -3.03 10.55
N HIS A 30 6.08 -3.02 11.53
CA HIS A 30 4.78 -2.36 11.37
C HIS A 30 4.96 -0.87 11.07
N GLN A 31 5.80 -0.18 11.83
CA GLN A 31 6.11 1.23 11.57
C GLN A 31 6.66 1.44 10.15
N ARG A 32 7.51 0.53 9.66
CA ARG A 32 8.04 0.60 8.27
C ARG A 32 6.93 0.40 7.23
N VAL A 33 5.99 -0.52 7.47
CA VAL A 33 4.83 -0.73 6.59
C VAL A 33 3.94 0.51 6.60
N GLU A 34 3.60 1.06 7.76
CA GLU A 34 2.74 2.24 7.90
C GLU A 34 3.35 3.48 7.23
N THR A 35 4.65 3.72 7.46
CA THR A 35 5.37 4.84 6.80
C THR A 35 5.46 4.66 5.28
N SER A 36 5.72 3.44 4.79
CA SER A 36 5.70 3.16 3.36
C SER A 36 4.31 3.38 2.75
N TRP A 37 3.25 3.03 3.47
CA TRP A 37 1.88 3.25 3.02
C TRP A 37 1.53 4.74 2.99
N ALA A 38 1.90 5.51 4.02
CA ALA A 38 1.67 6.95 4.04
C ALA A 38 2.36 7.67 2.87
N ASN A 39 3.59 7.28 2.53
CA ASN A 39 4.28 7.81 1.35
C ASN A 39 3.58 7.44 0.04
N LEU A 40 3.11 6.20 -0.06
CA LEU A 40 2.37 5.72 -1.24
C LEU A 40 1.02 6.45 -1.39
N ASP A 41 0.26 6.61 -0.33
CA ASP A 41 -1.03 7.32 -0.34
C ASP A 41 -0.86 8.79 -0.75
N ALA A 42 0.21 9.46 -0.32
CA ALA A 42 0.50 10.83 -0.77
C ALA A 42 0.67 10.93 -2.30
N ILE A 43 1.33 9.95 -2.93
CA ILE A 43 1.49 9.89 -4.39
C ILE A 43 0.13 9.64 -5.06
N LEU A 44 -0.67 8.72 -4.52
CA LEU A 44 -2.00 8.41 -5.04
C LEU A 44 -2.96 9.61 -4.95
N GLN A 45 -2.96 10.33 -3.82
CA GLN A 45 -3.75 11.55 -3.65
C GLN A 45 -3.35 12.63 -4.65
N ARG A 46 -2.05 12.81 -4.92
CA ARG A 46 -1.56 13.76 -5.93
C ARG A 46 -1.99 13.36 -7.35
N ARG A 47 -1.95 12.06 -7.67
CA ARG A 47 -2.43 11.55 -8.96
C ARG A 47 -3.92 11.82 -9.14
N ALA A 48 -4.73 11.56 -8.12
CA ALA A 48 -6.17 11.83 -8.19
C ALA A 48 -6.49 13.32 -8.22
N SER A 49 -5.68 14.20 -7.60
CA SER A 49 -5.85 15.65 -7.74
C SER A 49 -5.55 16.12 -9.17
N LEU A 50 -4.50 15.61 -9.81
CA LEU A 50 -4.23 15.93 -11.23
C LEU A 50 -5.32 15.41 -12.16
N ALA A 51 -5.86 14.21 -11.88
CA ALA A 51 -6.99 13.68 -12.63
C ALA A 51 -8.23 14.61 -12.54
N LEU A 52 -8.49 15.20 -11.38
CA LEU A 52 -9.53 16.22 -11.19
C LEU A 52 -9.16 17.58 -11.78
N GLU A 53 -7.89 17.86 -12.06
CA GLU A 53 -7.51 19.07 -12.78
C GLU A 53 -7.90 18.96 -14.26
N LEU A 54 -7.66 17.78 -14.85
CA LEU A 54 -8.04 17.46 -16.23
C LEU A 54 -9.55 17.62 -16.50
N THR A 55 -10.40 17.38 -15.51
CA THR A 55 -11.86 17.54 -15.63
C THR A 55 -12.29 18.99 -15.85
N HIS A 56 -11.43 19.97 -15.56
CA HIS A 56 -11.72 21.40 -15.75
C HIS A 56 -11.40 21.88 -17.17
N PHE A 57 -10.76 21.05 -18.01
CA PHE A 57 -10.46 21.42 -19.38
C PHE A 57 -11.69 21.35 -20.29
N PRO A 58 -11.97 22.42 -21.06
CA PRO A 58 -13.19 22.52 -21.86
C PRO A 58 -13.23 21.57 -23.06
N GLU A 59 -12.09 21.03 -23.48
CA GLU A 59 -11.97 20.10 -24.62
C GLU A 59 -12.20 18.63 -24.24
N THR A 60 -12.33 18.34 -22.95
CA THR A 60 -12.57 16.97 -22.47
C THR A 60 -13.98 16.51 -22.83
N ASP A 61 -14.11 15.33 -23.42
CA ASP A 61 -15.41 14.74 -23.71
C ASP A 61 -16.27 14.66 -22.42
N PRO A 62 -17.53 15.12 -22.43
CA PRO A 62 -18.37 15.13 -21.23
C PRO A 62 -18.55 13.74 -20.59
N ALA A 63 -18.60 12.66 -21.37
CA ALA A 63 -18.73 11.32 -20.82
C ALA A 63 -17.42 10.85 -20.18
N ALA A 64 -16.28 11.05 -20.84
CA ALA A 64 -14.95 10.80 -20.27
C ALA A 64 -14.72 11.61 -18.99
N ASN A 65 -15.15 12.87 -18.98
CA ASN A 65 -15.05 13.77 -17.82
C ASN A 65 -15.83 13.24 -16.61
N LEU A 66 -17.08 12.79 -16.80
CA LEU A 66 -17.88 12.19 -15.72
C LEU A 66 -17.24 10.91 -15.18
N LEU A 67 -16.74 10.04 -16.06
CA LEU A 67 -16.05 8.81 -15.67
C LEU A 67 -14.79 9.12 -14.86
N LEU A 68 -13.95 10.04 -15.35
CA LEU A 68 -12.73 10.45 -14.68
C LEU A 68 -13.00 11.10 -13.32
N THR A 69 -13.99 11.99 -13.24
CA THR A 69 -14.43 12.62 -12.00
C THR A 69 -14.85 11.58 -10.96
N SER A 70 -15.71 10.63 -11.36
CA SER A 70 -16.18 9.57 -10.46
C SER A 70 -15.04 8.67 -9.98
N ALA A 71 -14.15 8.25 -10.89
CA ALA A 71 -13.03 7.39 -10.58
C ALA A 71 -12.01 8.08 -9.67
N ALA A 72 -11.72 9.36 -9.91
CA ALA A 72 -10.80 10.14 -9.09
C ALA A 72 -11.35 10.37 -7.67
N HIS A 73 -12.65 10.68 -7.54
CA HIS A 73 -13.28 10.77 -6.21
C HIS A 73 -13.29 9.43 -5.48
N HIS A 74 -13.60 8.34 -6.18
CA HIS A 74 -13.59 7.01 -5.58
C HIS A 74 -12.17 6.61 -5.13
N ALA A 75 -11.15 6.85 -5.95
CA ALA A 75 -9.76 6.60 -5.60
C ALA A 75 -9.32 7.40 -4.36
N ARG A 76 -9.72 8.67 -4.22
CA ARG A 76 -9.38 9.50 -3.04
C ARG A 76 -10.06 9.02 -1.75
N ALA A 77 -11.31 8.54 -1.86
CA ALA A 77 -12.13 8.16 -0.70
C ALA A 77 -11.99 6.69 -0.30
N ALA A 78 -11.42 5.83 -1.16
CA ALA A 78 -11.34 4.40 -0.93
C ALA A 78 -10.48 4.03 0.29
N ASP A 79 -10.94 3.10 1.12
CA ASP A 79 -10.12 2.55 2.20
C ASP A 79 -8.99 1.66 1.67
N ILE A 80 -7.96 1.40 2.48
CA ILE A 80 -6.78 0.61 2.08
C ILE A 80 -7.12 -0.75 1.46
N SER A 81 -8.20 -1.40 1.92
CA SER A 81 -8.62 -2.73 1.42
C SER A 81 -9.20 -2.70 0.01
N VAL A 82 -9.80 -1.58 -0.40
CA VAL A 82 -10.44 -1.39 -1.71
C VAL A 82 -9.69 -0.39 -2.59
N ARG A 83 -8.64 0.26 -2.07
CA ARG A 83 -7.87 1.28 -2.77
C ARG A 83 -7.27 0.77 -4.08
N SER A 84 -6.82 -0.48 -4.12
CA SER A 84 -6.28 -1.06 -5.36
C SER A 84 -7.30 -1.11 -6.49
N GLU A 85 -8.55 -1.48 -6.19
CA GLU A 85 -9.62 -1.56 -7.18
C GLU A 85 -9.99 -0.16 -7.69
N ALA A 86 -10.11 0.80 -6.77
CA ALA A 86 -10.41 2.19 -7.11
C ALA A 86 -9.29 2.84 -7.97
N GLU A 87 -8.02 2.55 -7.67
CA GLU A 87 -6.87 3.02 -8.47
C GLU A 87 -6.80 2.36 -9.85
N SER A 88 -7.21 1.10 -9.97
CA SER A 88 -7.36 0.43 -11.27
C SER A 88 -8.41 1.13 -12.12
N ALA A 89 -9.58 1.45 -11.55
CA ALA A 89 -10.63 2.18 -12.24
C ALA A 89 -10.17 3.59 -12.70
N LEU A 90 -9.44 4.32 -11.84
CA LEU A 90 -8.85 5.61 -12.21
C LEU A 90 -7.82 5.47 -13.34
N THR A 91 -7.02 4.40 -13.32
CA THR A 91 -6.07 4.11 -14.39
C THR A 91 -6.77 3.89 -15.73
N THR A 92 -7.86 3.12 -15.73
CA THR A 92 -8.66 2.90 -16.95
C THR A 92 -9.25 4.21 -17.48
N ALA A 93 -9.76 5.09 -16.62
CA ALA A 93 -10.29 6.39 -17.02
C ALA A 93 -9.19 7.29 -17.63
N LEU A 94 -8.00 7.33 -17.02
CA LEU A 94 -6.85 8.09 -17.56
C LEU A 94 -6.33 7.53 -18.89
N ILE A 95 -6.37 6.21 -19.08
CA ILE A 95 -6.01 5.58 -20.36
C ILE A 95 -7.00 6.00 -21.45
N LEU A 96 -8.30 5.98 -21.16
CA LEU A 96 -9.33 6.43 -22.10
C LEU A 96 -9.09 7.90 -22.52
N LEU A 97 -8.87 8.77 -21.54
CA LEU A 97 -8.54 10.18 -21.78
C LEU A 97 -7.24 10.38 -22.57
N ARG A 98 -6.28 9.45 -22.51
CA ARG A 98 -5.02 9.54 -23.28
C ARG A 98 -5.15 9.08 -24.73
N GLN A 99 -6.09 8.18 -25.04
CA GLN A 99 -6.38 7.77 -26.43
C GLN A 99 -6.87 8.95 -27.27
N GLU A 100 -7.54 9.81 -26.55
CA GLU A 100 -7.86 11.17 -26.81
C GLU A 100 -6.51 11.96 -26.94
N GLY A 101 -5.92 11.99 -28.17
CA GLY A 101 -4.56 12.51 -28.44
C GLY A 101 -4.35 14.05 -28.53
N TRP A 102 -5.30 14.80 -29.10
CA TRP A 102 -5.38 16.27 -29.01
C TRP A 102 -5.26 16.92 -27.60
N LEU A 103 -5.82 16.38 -26.51
CA LEU A 103 -5.62 16.85 -25.12
C LEU A 103 -4.17 16.68 -24.69
N VAL A 104 -3.54 15.56 -25.04
CA VAL A 104 -2.14 15.29 -24.73
C VAL A 104 -1.23 16.32 -25.42
N GLU A 105 -1.52 16.62 -26.68
CA GLU A 105 -0.78 17.64 -27.44
C GLU A 105 -1.04 19.06 -26.90
N LYS A 106 -2.26 19.36 -26.46
CA LYS A 106 -2.65 20.68 -25.96
C LYS A 106 -2.16 20.98 -24.54
N TYR A 107 -2.11 19.96 -23.68
CA TYR A 107 -1.76 20.08 -22.26
C TYR A 107 -0.59 19.17 -21.85
N PRO A 108 0.55 19.21 -22.54
CA PRO A 108 1.64 18.25 -22.36
C PRO A 108 2.19 18.24 -20.92
N GLU A 109 2.22 19.40 -20.25
CA GLU A 109 2.78 19.53 -18.90
C GLU A 109 2.05 18.66 -17.86
N ILE A 110 0.72 18.57 -17.90
CA ILE A 110 -0.05 17.72 -16.96
C ILE A 110 0.17 16.25 -17.25
N PHE A 111 0.21 15.85 -18.53
CA PHE A 111 0.44 14.45 -18.90
C PHE A 111 1.86 14.00 -18.56
N GLU A 112 2.86 14.87 -18.71
CA GLU A 112 4.22 14.63 -18.23
C GLU A 112 4.27 14.50 -16.71
N GLU A 113 3.56 15.36 -15.96
CA GLU A 113 3.49 15.23 -14.49
C GLU A 113 2.82 13.91 -14.08
N LEU A 114 1.75 13.49 -14.76
CA LEU A 114 1.10 12.20 -14.55
C LEU A 114 2.04 11.02 -14.83
N ASP A 115 2.87 11.11 -15.88
CA ASP A 115 3.85 10.08 -16.21
C ASP A 115 4.94 10.00 -15.13
N GLN A 116 5.45 11.15 -14.67
CA GLN A 116 6.39 11.21 -13.56
C GLN A 116 5.81 10.63 -12.26
N LEU A 117 4.54 10.91 -11.95
CA LEU A 117 3.85 10.32 -10.80
C LEU A 117 3.66 8.81 -10.96
N THR A 118 3.37 8.34 -12.17
CA THR A 118 3.21 6.91 -12.44
C THR A 118 4.52 6.15 -12.21
N GLU A 119 5.66 6.72 -12.61
CA GLU A 119 6.97 6.12 -12.30
C GLU A 119 7.28 6.13 -10.80
N ARG A 120 7.00 7.24 -10.10
CA ARG A 120 7.14 7.29 -8.63
C ARG A 120 6.23 6.29 -7.93
N LEU A 121 5.02 6.10 -8.45
CA LEU A 121 4.04 5.15 -7.92
C LEU A 121 4.56 3.71 -8.03
N ARG A 122 5.14 3.32 -9.17
CA ARG A 122 5.75 1.99 -9.34
C ARG A 122 6.83 1.71 -8.29
N VAL A 123 7.71 2.68 -8.05
CA VAL A 123 8.75 2.58 -7.02
C VAL A 123 8.14 2.51 -5.62
N GLY A 124 7.14 3.35 -5.33
CA GLY A 124 6.43 3.36 -4.05
C GLY A 124 5.74 2.04 -3.73
N ILE A 125 5.08 1.42 -4.72
CA ILE A 125 4.45 0.11 -4.61
C ILE A 125 5.51 -0.96 -4.30
N ALA A 126 6.62 -0.98 -5.03
CA ALA A 126 7.70 -1.94 -4.80
C ALA A 126 8.25 -1.85 -3.36
N LEU A 127 8.50 -0.64 -2.87
CA LEU A 127 8.97 -0.41 -1.50
C LEU A 127 7.94 -0.85 -0.44
N HIS A 128 6.65 -0.61 -0.68
CA HIS A 128 5.59 -1.05 0.20
C HIS A 128 5.50 -2.58 0.25
N LEU A 129 5.55 -3.25 -0.91
CA LEU A 129 5.55 -4.72 -1.00
C LEU A 129 6.77 -5.34 -0.30
N GLU A 130 7.94 -4.71 -0.41
CA GLU A 130 9.13 -5.13 0.34
C GLU A 130 8.91 -5.02 1.86
N ALA A 131 8.35 -3.91 2.34
CA ALA A 131 8.04 -3.72 3.76
C ALA A 131 7.02 -4.76 4.27
N VAL A 132 5.96 -5.02 3.50
CA VAL A 132 4.91 -5.99 3.83
C VAL A 132 5.46 -7.42 3.83
N SER A 133 6.26 -7.79 2.82
CA SER A 133 6.88 -9.11 2.75
C SER A 133 7.85 -9.34 3.91
N ALA A 134 8.65 -8.34 4.30
CA ALA A 134 9.53 -8.40 5.46
C ALA A 134 8.75 -8.58 6.78
N ALA A 135 7.64 -7.86 6.95
CA ALA A 135 6.74 -8.03 8.09
C ALA A 135 6.12 -9.44 8.12
N ARG A 136 5.65 -9.94 6.97
CA ARG A 136 5.05 -11.27 6.84
C ARG A 136 6.04 -12.39 7.13
N ALA A 137 7.26 -12.32 6.57
CA ALA A 137 8.33 -13.30 6.80
C ALA A 137 8.77 -13.37 8.27
N ARG A 138 8.66 -12.27 9.03
CA ARG A 138 8.89 -12.30 10.48
C ARG A 138 7.72 -12.94 11.23
N ARG A 139 6.47 -12.63 10.84
CA ARG A 139 5.25 -13.18 11.46
C ARG A 139 5.10 -14.69 11.28
N THR A 140 5.65 -15.28 10.21
CA THR A 140 5.60 -16.73 9.96
C THR A 140 6.52 -17.55 10.87
N LYS A 141 7.45 -16.94 11.63
CA LYS A 141 8.33 -17.69 12.53
C LYS A 141 7.53 -18.35 13.66
N PRO A 142 7.85 -19.60 14.02
CA PRO A 142 7.06 -20.41 14.96
C PRO A 142 6.92 -19.74 16.33
N ILE A 143 7.90 -18.96 16.76
CA ILE A 143 7.86 -18.25 18.04
C ILE A 143 6.71 -17.23 18.13
N TYR A 144 6.38 -16.51 17.05
CA TYR A 144 5.26 -15.55 17.07
C TYR A 144 3.91 -16.24 16.95
N ARG A 145 3.87 -17.43 16.33
CA ARG A 145 2.67 -18.26 16.19
C ARG A 145 2.33 -18.97 17.49
N VAL A 146 3.32 -19.50 18.20
CA VAL A 146 3.17 -20.20 19.49
C VAL A 146 2.79 -19.23 20.62
N PHE A 147 3.43 -18.06 20.68
CA PHE A 147 3.16 -17.09 21.74
C PHE A 147 1.97 -16.15 21.46
N ARG A 148 1.22 -16.32 20.36
CA ARG A 148 0.08 -15.47 19.93
C ARG A 148 0.37 -13.95 20.01
N LEU A 149 1.64 -13.56 19.98
CA LEU A 149 2.13 -12.17 19.94
C LEU A 149 1.87 -11.50 18.59
N ALA A 150 1.56 -12.31 17.57
CA ALA A 150 0.98 -11.85 16.32
C ALA A 150 -0.50 -11.49 16.55
N GLY A 151 -0.75 -10.37 17.24
CA GLY A 151 -2.08 -9.78 17.42
C GLY A 151 -2.84 -9.59 16.09
N LYS A 152 -4.11 -9.20 16.21
CA LYS A 152 -5.18 -9.09 15.19
C LYS A 152 -4.89 -8.16 13.98
N ALA A 153 -3.67 -8.08 13.47
CA ALA A 153 -3.40 -7.40 12.21
C ALA A 153 -4.06 -8.21 11.06
N PRO A 154 -4.99 -7.61 10.30
CA PRO A 154 -5.75 -8.30 9.25
C PRO A 154 -4.79 -8.96 8.25
N LEU A 155 -5.12 -10.17 7.81
CA LEU A 155 -4.34 -10.86 6.80
C LEU A 155 -4.42 -10.07 5.48
N PRO A 156 -3.32 -9.98 4.71
CA PRO A 156 -3.38 -9.42 3.37
C PRO A 156 -4.35 -10.26 2.54
N VAL A 157 -5.37 -9.59 2.01
CA VAL A 157 -6.32 -10.15 1.04
C VAL A 157 -5.50 -10.58 -0.17
N LYS A 158 -5.66 -11.85 -0.58
CA LYS A 158 -5.01 -12.38 -1.78
C LYS A 158 -5.58 -11.66 -3.00
N TYR A 159 -4.73 -11.05 -3.81
CA TYR A 159 -5.11 -10.49 -5.11
C TYR A 159 -5.28 -11.63 -6.12
N ALA A 160 -6.31 -11.56 -6.96
CA ALA A 160 -6.71 -12.59 -7.91
C ALA A 160 -5.84 -12.66 -9.19
N PHE A 161 -4.67 -12.01 -9.23
CA PHE A 161 -3.81 -11.93 -10.42
C PHE A 161 -2.74 -13.04 -10.50
N GLU A 162 -2.75 -14.01 -9.59
CA GLU A 162 -1.72 -15.07 -9.50
C GLU A 162 -2.17 -16.41 -10.15
N ASP A 163 -3.31 -16.43 -10.85
CA ASP A 163 -3.91 -17.64 -11.46
C ASP A 163 -3.64 -17.79 -12.97
N GLU A 164 -2.72 -17.03 -13.57
CA GLU A 164 -2.25 -17.29 -14.94
C GLU A 164 -0.75 -17.63 -14.97
N SER A 165 -0.44 -18.88 -14.63
CA SER A 165 0.75 -19.60 -15.12
C SER A 165 0.44 -21.08 -15.30
#